data_AF-A0AAI8QAH0-F1
#
_entry.id   AF-A0AAI8QAH0-F1
#
_cell.length_a   1.000
_cell.length_b   1.000
_cell.length_c   1.000
_cell.angle_alpha   90.00
_cell.angle_beta   90.00
_cell.angle_gamma   90.00
#
_symmetry.space_group_name_H-M   'P 1'
#
loop_
_entity.id
_entity.type
_entity.pdbx_description
1 polymer ?
#
loop_
_entity_poly.entity_id
_entity_poly.type
_entity_poly.pdbx_seq_one_letter_code
_entity_poly.pdbx_strand_id
1 'polypeptide(L)'
;MNDYDALRDYLMRHKQAEFVLSFEQIEEIIGAALPRAANRASWWDTSRSPDIQMPQREACLAAGFKAMRMPDGQSVRFTKLKTDRRRPG
;
A
#
# COMPACT_ATOMS: atom_id res chain seq x y z
N MET A 1 14.64 -4.21 10.57
CA MET A 1 14.00 -4.70 9.34
C MET A 1 12.52 -4.44 9.50
N ASN A 2 11.91 -3.60 8.69
CA ASN A 2 10.47 -3.33 8.79
C ASN A 2 9.77 -4.39 7.94
N ASP A 3 8.74 -5.07 8.46
CA ASP A 3 8.10 -6.19 7.75
C ASP A 3 7.58 -5.77 6.36
N TYR A 4 7.24 -4.48 6.23
CA TYR A 4 6.78 -3.86 4.99
C TYR A 4 7.87 -3.60 3.94
N ASP A 5 9.16 -3.84 4.23
CA ASP A 5 10.23 -3.73 3.23
C ASP A 5 10.05 -4.80 2.13
N ALA A 6 9.60 -6.00 2.50
CA ALA A 6 9.27 -7.06 1.56
C ALA A 6 8.05 -6.69 0.70
N LEU A 7 7.05 -6.02 1.28
CA LEU A 7 5.94 -5.45 0.52
C LEU A 7 6.44 -4.42 -0.50
N ARG A 8 7.30 -3.49 -0.08
CA ARG A 8 7.91 -2.50 -0.99
C ARG A 8 8.60 -3.20 -2.17
N ASP A 9 9.46 -4.17 -1.89
CA ASP A 9 10.24 -4.88 -2.92
C ASP A 9 9.32 -5.64 -3.89
N TYR A 10 8.28 -6.29 -3.36
CA TYR A 10 7.25 -6.96 -4.16
C TYR A 10 6.53 -5.99 -5.09
N LEU A 11 6.06 -4.85 -4.57
CA LEU A 11 5.38 -3.82 -5.35
C LEU A 11 6.30 -3.26 -6.45
N MET A 12 7.58 -2.99 -6.14
CA MET A 12 8.56 -2.48 -7.11
C MET A 12 8.80 -3.43 -8.29
N ARG A 13 8.80 -4.75 -8.04
CA ARG A 13 8.93 -5.77 -9.09
C ARG A 13 7.71 -5.85 -10.00
N HIS A 14 6.57 -5.36 -9.51
CA HIS A 14 5.30 -5.49 -10.21
C HIS A 14 5.20 -4.50 -11.38
N LYS A 15 4.98 -5.02 -12.59
CA LYS A 15 4.95 -4.21 -13.82
C LYS A 15 3.62 -3.51 -14.03
N GLN A 16 2.51 -4.09 -13.56
CA GLN A 16 1.17 -3.55 -13.77
C GLN A 16 1.01 -2.16 -13.16
N ALA A 17 0.25 -1.30 -13.84
CA ALA A 17 -0.10 0.02 -13.33
C ALA A 17 -1.02 -0.07 -12.12
N GLU A 18 -1.77 -1.16 -11.99
CA GLU A 18 -2.69 -1.37 -10.89
C GLU A 18 -3.00 -2.86 -10.72
N PHE A 19 -3.15 -3.28 -9.48
CA PHE A 19 -3.56 -4.64 -9.10
C PHE A 19 -4.15 -4.63 -7.70
N VAL A 20 -4.74 -5.75 -7.30
CA VAL A 20 -5.35 -5.95 -5.98
C VAL A 20 -4.66 -7.12 -5.30
N LEU A 21 -4.32 -6.97 -4.02
CA LEU A 21 -3.88 -8.07 -3.17
C LEU A 21 -4.83 -8.21 -1.98
N SER A 22 -5.14 -9.45 -1.63
CA SER A 22 -5.86 -9.76 -0.39
C SER A 22 -4.96 -9.55 0.83
N PHE A 23 -5.55 -9.40 2.02
CA PHE A 23 -4.81 -9.30 3.27
C PHE A 23 -3.89 -10.52 3.48
N GLU A 24 -4.39 -11.73 3.24
CA GLU A 24 -3.58 -12.96 3.32
C GLU A 24 -2.34 -12.89 2.41
N GLN A 25 -2.49 -12.45 1.15
CA GLN A 25 -1.36 -12.32 0.23
C GLN A 25 -0.35 -11.30 0.72
N ILE A 26 -0.81 -10.19 1.32
CA ILE A 26 0.07 -9.18 1.89
C ILE A 26 0.82 -9.76 3.09
N GLU A 27 0.14 -10.52 3.95
CA GLU A 27 0.74 -11.21 5.10
C GLU A 27 1.80 -12.23 4.69
N GLU A 28 1.54 -12.99 3.61
CA GLU A 28 2.50 -13.90 3.00
C GLU A 28 3.73 -13.17 2.45
N ILE A 29 3.54 -12.02 1.82
CA ILE A 29 4.65 -11.20 1.27
C ILE A 29 5.52 -10.62 2.39
N ILE A 30 4.92 -10.11 3.46
CA ILE A 30 5.67 -9.53 4.60
C ILE A 30 6.14 -10.58 5.60
N GLY A 31 5.66 -11.82 5.49
CA GLY A 31 5.97 -12.91 6.41
C GLY A 31 5.41 -12.70 7.82
N ALA A 32 4.39 -11.85 7.96
CA ALA A 32 3.82 -11.45 9.25
C ALA A 32 2.33 -11.15 9.12
N ALA A 33 1.58 -11.38 10.20
CA ALA A 33 0.16 -11.04 10.24
C ALA A 33 -0.05 -9.52 10.25
N LEU A 34 -1.01 -9.04 9.48
CA LEU A 34 -1.39 -7.64 9.43
C LEU A 34 -2.00 -7.25 10.78
N PRO A 35 -1.71 -6.03 11.28
CA PRO A 35 -2.33 -5.55 12.50
C PRO A 35 -3.84 -5.41 12.28
N ARG A 36 -4.62 -5.54 13.35
CA ARG A 36 -6.08 -5.35 13.32
C ARG A 36 -6.50 -4.00 12.73
N ALA A 37 -5.61 -3.00 12.79
CA ALA A 37 -5.80 -1.69 12.16
C ALA A 37 -5.89 -1.74 10.62
N ALA A 38 -5.29 -2.74 9.95
CA ALA A 38 -5.35 -2.93 8.50
C ALA A 38 -6.78 -3.16 7.97
N ASN A 39 -7.72 -3.57 8.83
CA ASN A 39 -9.14 -3.63 8.49
C ASN A 39 -9.77 -2.25 8.27
N ARG A 40 -9.14 -1.17 8.72
CA ARG A 40 -9.66 0.19 8.55
C ARG A 40 -9.19 0.75 7.20
N ALA A 41 -10.12 1.27 6.41
CA ALA A 41 -9.75 1.95 5.15
C ALA A 41 -8.74 3.09 5.37
N SER A 42 -8.88 3.82 6.49
CA SER A 42 -7.96 4.89 6.91
C SER A 42 -6.53 4.42 7.18
N TRP A 43 -6.30 3.12 7.39
CA TRP A 43 -4.95 2.55 7.54
C TRP A 43 -4.22 2.46 6.20
N TRP A 44 -4.96 2.27 5.11
CA TRP A 44 -4.42 2.18 3.76
C TRP A 44 -4.48 3.52 3.02
N ASP A 45 -5.49 4.34 3.30
CA ASP A 45 -5.70 5.61 2.62
C ASP A 45 -4.55 6.59 2.86
N THR A 46 -3.79 6.86 1.79
CA THR A 46 -2.64 7.78 1.80
C THR A 46 -3.03 9.26 1.74
N SER A 47 -4.32 9.58 1.64
CA SER A 47 -4.81 10.94 1.34
C SER A 47 -5.20 11.75 2.58
N ARG A 48 -5.55 11.10 3.70
CA ARG A 48 -6.26 11.79 4.80
C ARG A 48 -5.46 12.26 6.01
N SER A 49 -4.24 11.76 6.26
CA SER A 49 -3.47 12.21 7.45
C SER A 49 -1.97 12.30 7.18
N PRO A 50 -1.38 13.51 7.13
CA PRO A 50 0.07 13.69 7.05
C PRO A 50 0.78 13.46 8.40
N ASP A 51 0.05 13.49 9.51
CA ASP A 51 0.63 13.48 10.88
C ASP A 51 1.05 12.08 11.38
N ILE A 52 0.46 11.02 10.82
CA ILE A 52 0.75 9.64 11.22
C ILE A 52 1.67 9.01 10.18
N GLN A 53 2.96 8.91 10.51
CA GLN A 53 3.91 8.08 9.78
C GLN A 53 3.52 6.62 9.96
N MET A 54 3.01 6.01 8.89
CA MET A 54 2.59 4.62 8.90
C MET A 54 3.57 3.77 8.08
N PRO A 55 4.16 2.72 8.65
CA PRO A 55 5.25 1.97 8.02
C PRO A 55 4.85 1.29 6.71
N GLN A 56 3.61 0.79 6.62
CA GLN A 56 3.06 0.22 5.38
C GLN A 56 2.88 1.27 4.29
N ARG A 57 2.48 2.49 4.66
CA ARG A 57 2.28 3.60 3.71
C ARG A 57 3.62 4.05 3.15
N GLU A 58 4.63 4.17 3.99
CA GLU A 58 5.99 4.51 3.55
C GLU A 58 6.53 3.45 2.58
N ALA A 59 6.35 2.17 2.87
CA ALA A 59 6.71 1.10 1.96
C ALA A 59 6.00 1.19 0.59
N CYS A 60 4.69 1.46 0.59
CA CYS A 60 3.93 1.64 -0.65
C CYS A 60 4.42 2.85 -1.45
N LEU A 61 4.60 4.00 -0.79
CA LEU A 61 5.06 5.23 -1.42
C LEU A 61 6.49 5.11 -1.94
N ALA A 62 7.39 4.46 -1.18
CA ALA A 62 8.76 4.17 -1.59
C ALA A 62 8.80 3.26 -2.82
N ALA A 63 7.86 2.33 -2.94
CA ALA A 63 7.70 1.51 -4.14
C ALA A 63 7.06 2.27 -5.34
N GLY A 64 6.55 3.49 -5.12
CA GLY A 64 5.85 4.27 -6.14
C GLY A 64 4.39 3.86 -6.32
N PHE A 65 3.72 3.37 -5.27
CA PHE A 65 2.33 2.95 -5.30
C PHE A 65 1.49 3.66 -4.23
N LYS A 66 0.21 3.87 -4.53
CA LYS A 66 -0.84 4.20 -3.55
C LYS A 66 -1.61 2.93 -3.23
N ALA A 67 -1.81 2.70 -1.94
CA ALA A 67 -2.70 1.67 -1.44
C ALA A 67 -4.09 2.25 -1.17
N MET A 68 -5.13 1.48 -1.49
CA MET A 68 -6.52 1.81 -1.17
C MET A 68 -7.26 0.54 -0.81
N ARG A 69 -7.90 0.50 0.36
CA ARG A 69 -8.70 -0.65 0.77
C ARG A 69 -9.93 -0.77 -0.14
N MET A 70 -10.18 -1.98 -0.61
CA MET A 70 -11.35 -2.31 -1.43
C MET A 70 -12.61 -2.44 -0.55
N PRO A 71 -13.82 -2.24 -1.13
CA PRO A 71 -15.08 -2.31 -0.40
C PRO A 71 -15.45 -3.74 0.04
N ASP A 72 -14.83 -4.76 -0.55
CA ASP A 72 -14.93 -6.18 -0.13
C ASP A 72 -14.41 -6.41 1.30
N GLY A 73 -13.59 -5.49 1.78
CA GLY A 73 -13.08 -5.41 3.12
C GLY A 73 -11.90 -6.30 3.46
N GLN A 74 -11.42 -7.07 2.48
CA GLN A 74 -10.36 -8.06 2.66
C GLN A 74 -9.21 -7.84 1.68
N SER A 75 -9.32 -6.85 0.78
CA SER A 75 -8.31 -6.59 -0.24
C SER A 75 -7.89 -5.13 -0.29
N VAL A 76 -6.71 -4.91 -0.87
CA VAL A 76 -6.10 -3.60 -1.08
C VAL A 76 -5.72 -3.48 -2.54
N ARG A 77 -6.20 -2.41 -3.17
CA ARG A 77 -5.77 -2.01 -4.50
C ARG A 77 -4.49 -1.20 -4.40
N PHE A 78 -3.49 -1.62 -5.14
CA PHE A 78 -2.24 -0.90 -5.32
C PHE A 78 -2.25 -0.27 -6.71
N THR A 79 -2.25 1.05 -6.77
CA THR A 79 -2.20 1.82 -8.02
C THR A 79 -0.85 2.52 -8.10
N LYS A 80 -0.09 2.30 -9.17
CA LYS A 80 1.15 3.03 -9.43
C LYS A 80 0.86 4.52 -9.41
N LEU A 81 1.67 5.23 -8.65
CA LEU A 81 1.87 6.66 -8.83
C LEU A 81 2.49 6.82 -10.21
N LYS A 82 1.66 7.03 -11.24
CA LYS A 82 2.17 7.67 -12.45
C LYS A 82 2.86 8.93 -11.95
N THR A 83 4.10 9.17 -12.41
CA THR A 83 4.75 10.46 -12.18
C THR A 83 3.80 11.49 -12.79
N ASP A 84 2.94 12.05 -11.96
CA ASP A 84 2.05 13.10 -12.39
C ASP A 84 2.96 14.32 -12.44
N ARG A 85 3.63 14.46 -13.57
CA ARG A 85 4.26 15.70 -14.03
C ARG A 85 3.19 16.78 -14.29
N ARG A 86 2.05 16.77 -13.60
CA ARG A 86 0.90 17.63 -13.89
C ARG A 86 0.15 18.07 -12.64
N ARG A 87 0.81 18.85 -11.77
CA ARG A 87 0.34 20.18 -11.37
C ARG A 87 1.56 21.09 -11.10
N PRO A 88 1.57 22.35 -11.58
CA PRO A 88 0.49 23.30 -11.35
C PRO A 88 0.02 24.08 -12.60
N GLY A 89 -1.22 24.55 -12.52
CA GLY A 89 -1.81 25.59 -13.35
C GLY A 89 -2.99 26.16 -12.58
#